data_AF-A0A0J6FMY9-F1
#
_entry.id   AF-A0A0J6FMY9-F1
#
_cell.length_a   1.000
_cell.length_b   1.000
_cell.length_c   1.000
_cell.angle_alpha   90.00
_cell.angle_beta   90.00
_cell.angle_gamma   90.00
#
_symmetry.space_group_name_H-M   'P 1'
#
loop_
_entity.id
_entity.type
_entity.pdbx_description
1 polymer ?
#
loop_
_entity_poly.entity_id
_entity_poly.type
_entity_poly.pdbx_seq_one_letter_code
_entity_poly.pdbx_strand_id
1 'polypeptide(L)'
;MTPLRRNDDTSGETMTPPKRMKKEDLMILIEDICVQEYMTVDAIASCSGKSVARIKNVLLPLLLAQERLERLYPTIPNHPNQAYRKKQK
;
A
#
# COMPACT_ATOMS: atom_id res chain seq x y z
N MET A 1 51.86 15.64 30.72
CA MET A 1 51.65 15.21 29.33
C MET A 1 50.60 14.11 29.30
N THR A 2 49.42 14.37 28.72
CA THR A 2 48.41 13.34 28.46
C THR A 2 48.21 13.31 26.94
N PRO A 3 48.56 12.23 26.22
CA PRO A 3 48.41 12.23 24.77
C PRO A 3 46.99 11.81 24.35
N LEU A 4 46.44 12.66 23.48
CA LEU A 4 45.53 12.44 22.36
C LEU A 4 44.40 11.40 22.48
N ARG A 5 43.18 11.95 22.49
CA ARG A 5 41.96 11.35 21.93
C ARG A 5 42.21 10.92 20.47
N ARG A 6 41.96 9.65 20.16
CA ARG A 6 41.57 9.21 18.82
C ARG A 6 40.12 8.78 18.90
N ASN A 7 39.24 9.61 18.37
CA ASN A 7 37.88 9.20 18.08
C ASN A 7 37.92 8.64 16.66
N ASP A 8 37.73 7.33 16.55
CA ASP A 8 37.60 6.61 15.29
C ASP A 8 36.19 6.91 14.75
N ASP A 9 36.08 7.74 13.72
CA ASP A 9 34.85 8.02 12.97
C ASP A 9 34.46 6.77 12.18
N THR A 10 33.85 5.79 12.86
CA THR A 10 33.03 4.79 12.19
C THR A 10 31.70 5.44 11.87
N SER A 11 31.52 5.87 10.61
CA SER A 11 30.22 6.28 10.05
C SER A 11 29.18 5.21 10.32
N GLY A 12 28.44 5.38 11.42
CA GLY A 12 27.21 4.65 11.69
C GLY A 12 26.15 5.15 10.72
N GLU A 13 26.09 4.52 9.55
CA GLU A 13 24.95 4.65 8.64
C GLU A 13 23.73 4.08 9.37
N THR A 14 23.06 4.96 10.09
CA THR A 14 21.86 4.65 10.86
C THR A 14 20.79 4.26 9.85
N MET A 15 20.60 2.96 9.68
CA MET A 15 19.44 2.39 9.01
C MET A 15 18.19 2.89 9.72
N THR A 16 17.67 4.03 9.28
CA THR A 16 16.40 4.54 9.78
C THR A 16 15.33 3.51 9.45
N PRO A 17 14.52 3.09 10.44
CA PRO A 17 13.47 2.12 10.18
C PRO A 17 12.50 2.71 9.15
N PRO A 18 12.04 1.90 8.18
CA PRO A 18 11.20 2.39 7.09
C PRO A 18 9.99 3.12 7.68
N LYS A 19 9.88 4.41 7.35
CA LYS A 19 8.79 5.27 7.82
C LYS A 19 7.47 4.62 7.43
N ARG A 20 6.66 4.25 8.42
CA ARG A 20 5.34 3.67 8.18
C ARG A 20 4.50 4.67 7.39
N MET A 21 4.14 4.33 6.16
CA MET A 21 3.18 5.11 5.38
C MET A 21 1.87 5.27 6.14
N LYS A 22 1.28 6.47 6.09
CA LYS A 22 -0.03 6.69 6.68
C LYS A 22 -1.08 5.92 5.88
N LYS A 23 -2.19 5.63 6.54
CA LYS A 23 -3.31 4.89 5.93
C LYS A 23 -3.87 5.61 4.70
N GLU A 24 -3.99 6.93 4.77
CA GLU A 24 -4.48 7.74 3.64
C GLU A 24 -3.53 7.68 2.43
N ASP A 25 -2.22 7.79 2.67
CA ASP A 25 -1.20 7.66 1.61
C ASP A 25 -1.31 6.28 0.91
N LEU A 26 -1.58 5.22 1.68
CA LEU A 26 -1.81 3.88 1.14
C LEU A 26 -3.08 3.78 0.29
N MET A 27 -4.14 4.49 0.68
CA MET A 27 -5.39 4.51 -0.07
C MET A 27 -5.20 5.24 -1.41
N ILE A 28 -4.52 6.39 -1.39
CA ILE A 28 -4.15 7.14 -2.60
C ILE A 28 -3.29 6.28 -3.54
N LEU A 29 -2.29 5.57 -3.00
CA LEU A 29 -1.45 4.65 -3.78
C LEU A 29 -2.28 3.56 -4.47
N ILE A 30 -3.24 2.95 -3.76
CA ILE A 30 -4.08 1.90 -4.34
C ILE A 30 -4.97 2.45 -5.45
N GLU A 31 -5.52 3.66 -5.29
CA GLU A 31 -6.27 4.31 -6.36
C GLU A 31 -5.44 4.57 -7.61
N ASP A 32 -4.19 4.96 -7.45
CA ASP A 32 -3.27 5.19 -8.55
C ASP A 32 -2.97 3.88 -9.30
N ILE A 33 -2.74 2.79 -8.56
CA ILE A 33 -2.59 1.44 -9.13
C ILE A 33 -3.85 1.03 -9.92
N CYS A 34 -5.03 1.39 -9.42
CA CYS A 34 -6.32 0.99 -10.01
C CYS A 34 -6.88 2.02 -11.01
N VAL A 35 -6.08 2.99 -11.47
CA VAL A 35 -6.59 4.11 -12.28
C VAL A 35 -6.95 3.71 -13.71
N GLN A 36 -6.18 2.83 -14.33
CA GLN A 36 -6.31 2.50 -15.76
C GLN A 36 -7.20 1.28 -16.00
N GLU A 37 -7.08 0.25 -15.16
CA GLU A 37 -7.73 -1.05 -15.37
C GLU A 37 -8.19 -1.71 -14.07
N TYR A 38 -8.98 -2.78 -14.21
CA TYR A 38 -9.44 -3.58 -13.08
C TYR A 38 -8.32 -4.47 -12.55
N MET A 39 -7.93 -4.25 -11.30
CA MET A 39 -6.85 -4.96 -10.64
C MET A 39 -7.38 -5.97 -9.62
N THR A 40 -6.85 -7.19 -9.63
CA THR A 40 -7.17 -8.20 -8.61
C THR A 40 -6.55 -7.84 -7.26
N VAL A 41 -7.02 -8.47 -6.18
CA VAL A 41 -6.45 -8.25 -4.84
C VAL A 41 -4.95 -8.56 -4.83
N ASP A 42 -4.54 -9.64 -5.49
CA ASP A 42 -3.15 -10.08 -5.58
C ASP A 42 -2.27 -9.11 -6.38
N ALA A 43 -2.79 -8.54 -7.48
CA ALA A 43 -2.10 -7.51 -8.24
C ALA A 43 -1.90 -6.24 -7.40
N ILE A 44 -2.95 -5.76 -6.72
CA ILE A 44 -2.88 -4.58 -5.85
C ILE A 44 -1.89 -4.81 -4.69
N ALA A 45 -1.91 -5.99 -4.09
CA ALA A 45 -0.99 -6.38 -3.02
C ALA A 45 0.48 -6.34 -3.50
N SER A 46 0.73 -6.93 -4.66
CA SER A 46 2.04 -6.95 -5.30
C SER A 46 2.54 -5.53 -5.60
N CYS A 47 1.71 -4.68 -6.20
CA CYS A 47 2.08 -3.31 -6.56
C CYS A 47 2.27 -2.39 -5.34
N SER A 48 1.47 -2.57 -4.29
CA SER A 48 1.54 -1.73 -3.07
C SER A 48 2.56 -2.20 -2.02
N GLY A 49 3.17 -3.38 -2.22
CA GLY A 49 4.07 -3.99 -1.25
C GLY A 49 3.36 -4.35 0.08
N LYS A 50 2.06 -4.67 0.02
CA LYS A 50 1.25 -5.06 1.18
C LYS A 50 0.77 -6.50 1.03
N SER A 51 0.38 -7.10 2.14
CA SER A 51 -0.19 -8.45 2.08
C SER A 51 -1.61 -8.43 1.51
N VAL A 52 -1.96 -9.49 0.77
CA VAL A 52 -3.30 -9.72 0.21
C VAL A 52 -4.38 -9.58 1.29
N ALA A 53 -4.13 -10.11 2.49
CA ALA A 53 -5.05 -9.99 3.62
C ALA A 53 -5.29 -8.53 4.04
N ARG A 54 -4.31 -7.64 3.91
CA ARG A 54 -4.42 -6.22 4.29
C ARG A 54 -5.18 -5.45 3.21
N ILE A 55 -4.93 -5.76 1.94
CA ILE A 55 -5.72 -5.24 0.83
C ILE A 55 -7.19 -5.66 0.98
N LYS A 56 -7.46 -6.97 1.10
CA LYS A 56 -8.81 -7.55 1.14
C LYS A 56 -9.63 -7.13 2.36
N ASN A 57 -9.04 -7.17 3.55
CA ASN A 57 -9.81 -7.04 4.79
C ASN A 57 -9.79 -5.61 5.36
N VAL A 58 -8.84 -4.76 4.93
CA VAL A 58 -8.69 -3.41 5.48
C VAL A 58 -8.89 -2.36 4.39
N LEU A 59 -8.09 -2.38 3.33
CA LEU A 59 -8.05 -1.25 2.39
C LEU A 59 -9.23 -1.25 1.40
N LEU A 60 -9.56 -2.40 0.80
CA LEU A 60 -10.67 -2.50 -0.14
C LEU A 60 -12.03 -2.16 0.47
N PRO A 61 -12.43 -2.67 1.66
CA PRO A 61 -13.70 -2.30 2.28
C PRO A 61 -13.83 -0.80 2.50
N LEU A 62 -12.73 -0.12 2.88
CA LEU A 62 -12.72 1.32 3.10
C LEU A 62 -12.82 2.11 1.80
N LEU A 63 -12.05 1.72 0.79
CA LEU A 63 -12.04 2.36 -0.52
C LEU A 63 -13.39 2.22 -1.24
N LEU A 64 -14.06 1.07 -1.08
CA LEU A 64 -15.40 0.84 -1.58
C LEU A 64 -16.45 1.67 -0.81
N ALA A 65 -16.35 1.72 0.52
CA ALA A 65 -17.28 2.49 1.35
C ALA A 65 -17.19 4.01 1.09
N GLN A 66 -16.00 4.50 0.73
CA GLN A 66 -15.76 5.89 0.33
C GLN A 66 -16.05 6.15 -1.15
N GLU A 67 -16.55 5.15 -1.89
CA GLU A 67 -16.81 5.22 -3.33
C GLU A 67 -15.58 5.64 -4.16
N ARG A 68 -14.38 5.33 -3.67
CA ARG A 68 -13.10 5.63 -4.35
C ARG A 68 -12.75 4.54 -5.38
N LEU A 69 -13.13 3.31 -5.06
CA LEU A 69 -13.05 2.17 -5.98
C LEU A 69 -14.44 1.58 -6.26
N GLU A 70 -14.54 0.85 -7.35
CA GLU A 70 -15.70 0.04 -7.74
C GLU A 70 -15.29 -1.41 -8.02
N ARG A 71 -16.26 -2.33 -7.92
CA ARG A 71 -16.07 -3.75 -8.18
C ARG A 71 -16.34 -4.06 -9.64
N LEU A 72 -15.57 -4.97 -10.23
CA LEU A 72 -15.88 -5.54 -11.54
C LEU A 72 -17.22 -6.31 -11.52
N TYR A 73 -17.47 -7.06 -10.45
CA TYR A 73 -18.74 -7.77 -10.21
C TYR A 73 -19.42 -7.22 -8.94
N PRO A 74 -20.23 -6.15 -9.04
CA PRO A 74 -20.85 -5.50 -7.88
C PRO A 74 -21.95 -6.36 -7.25
N THR A 75 -22.67 -7.15 -8.03
CA THR A 75 -23.78 -8.00 -7.58
C THR A 75 -23.34 -9.34 -6.98
N ILE A 76 -22.07 -9.74 -7.20
CA ILE A 76 -21.52 -11.03 -6.74
C ILE A 76 -20.27 -10.76 -5.90
N PRO A 77 -20.42 -10.59 -4.57
CA PRO A 77 -19.32 -10.17 -3.72
C PRO A 77 -18.09 -11.09 -3.75
N ASN A 78 -18.31 -12.41 -3.85
CA ASN A 78 -17.26 -13.44 -3.79
C ASN A 78 -16.96 -14.05 -5.17
N HIS A 79 -17.16 -13.29 -6.26
CA HIS A 79 -16.86 -13.78 -7.61
C HIS A 79 -15.37 -14.19 -7.72
N PRO A 80 -15.03 -15.35 -8.32
CA PRO A 80 -13.65 -15.82 -8.40
C PRO A 80 -12.73 -14.85 -9.16
N ASN A 81 -13.26 -14.17 -10.18
CA ASN A 81 -12.53 -13.19 -10.98
C ASN A 81 -12.75 -11.75 -10.49
N GLN A 82 -13.02 -11.54 -9.20
CA GLN A 82 -13.27 -10.19 -8.67
C GLN A 82 -12.02 -9.30 -8.78
N ALA A 83 -12.22 -8.11 -9.33
CA ALA A 83 -11.20 -7.08 -9.51
C ALA A 83 -11.78 -5.69 -9.22
N TYR A 84 -10.90 -4.71 -9.04
CA TYR A 84 -11.24 -3.38 -8.55
C TYR A 84 -10.60 -2.31 -9.43
N ARG A 85 -11.36 -1.24 -9.70
CA ARG A 85 -10.87 -0.08 -10.45
C ARG A 85 -11.24 1.19 -9.70
N LYS A 86 -10.50 2.28 -9.92
CA LYS A 86 -10.88 3.61 -9.48
C LYS A 86 -12.24 3.98 -10.08
N LYS A 87 -13.15 4.46 -9.23
CA LYS A 87 -14.45 4.94 -9.67
C LYS A 87 -14.23 6.20 -10.51
N GLN A 88 -14.65 6.17 -11.77
CA GLN A 88 -14.66 7.35 -12.62
C GLN A 88 -15.86 8.20 -12.19
N LYS A 89 -15.61 9.42 -11.71
CA LYS A 89 -16.66 10.40 -11.42
C LYS A 89 -17.06 11.10 -12.71
#